data_AF-A0A3N5RFR0-F1
#
_entry.id   AF-A0A3N5RFR0-F1
#
_cell.length_a   1.000
_cell.length_b   1.000
_cell.length_c   1.000
_cell.angle_alpha   90.00
_cell.angle_beta   90.00
_cell.angle_gamma   90.00
#
_symmetry.space_group_name_H-M   'P 1'
#
loop_
_entity.id
_entity.type
_entity.pdbx_description
1 polymer ?
#
loop_
_entity_poly.entity_id
_entity_poly.type
_entity_poly.pdbx_seq_one_letter_code
_entity_poly.pdbx_strand_id
1 'polypeptide(L)'
;MSKNLHDYLIVMSYAILSILLAHPSTPPELGNKTTSNEGFEMREKLRSMGIATPSLISISDNLLVEEFVPGGNLLEALSNGSNFSLAFAAGIITGRLHKSGYSFTDNKSQNFLVGSPNKVLRTDLAFIKKNVSVFAKSMDIGSFLGSLLCLDIGKYKVIENAFYEGYYSEAKTSIPYLSIPLRNIIGFGLSLSSNWIINVFQDSVKLMLNRRKFGFSVKSP
;
A
#
# COMPACT_ATOMS: atom_id res chain seq x y z
N MET A 1 -8.14 19.50 -7.37
CA MET A 1 -6.76 19.28 -7.86
C MET A 1 -6.86 18.51 -9.17
N SER A 2 -6.20 18.93 -10.25
CA SER A 2 -6.26 18.18 -11.53
C SER A 2 -5.51 16.85 -11.38
N LYS A 3 -5.97 15.77 -12.04
CA LYS A 3 -5.35 14.44 -12.01
C LYS A 3 -3.84 14.50 -12.31
N ASN A 4 -3.46 15.28 -13.32
CA ASN A 4 -2.06 15.48 -13.71
C ASN A 4 -1.18 16.06 -12.58
N LEU A 5 -1.70 16.97 -11.76
CA LEU A 5 -0.96 17.52 -10.63
C LEU A 5 -0.79 16.47 -9.52
N HIS A 6 -1.82 15.65 -9.27
CA HIS A 6 -1.73 14.55 -8.31
C HIS A 6 -0.67 13.51 -8.72
N ASP A 7 -0.70 13.08 -9.98
CA ASP A 7 0.23 12.09 -10.51
C ASP A 7 1.68 12.60 -10.44
N TYR A 8 1.88 13.88 -10.77
CA TYR A 8 3.18 14.52 -10.67
C TYR A 8 3.70 14.57 -9.22
N LEU A 9 2.83 14.90 -8.26
CA LEU A 9 3.20 14.92 -6.84
C LEU A 9 3.60 13.53 -6.35
N ILE A 10 2.87 12.47 -6.72
CA ILE A 10 3.23 11.09 -6.37
C ILE A 10 4.64 10.75 -6.86
N VAL A 11 4.91 11.01 -8.15
CA VAL A 11 6.20 10.71 -8.78
C VAL A 11 7.34 11.48 -8.13
N MET A 12 7.16 12.78 -7.89
CA MET A 12 8.18 13.63 -7.26
C MET A 12 8.42 13.24 -5.80
N SER A 13 7.38 13.01 -5.01
CA SER A 13 7.51 12.55 -3.63
C SER A 13 8.23 11.20 -3.57
N TYR A 14 7.92 10.27 -4.46
CA TYR A 14 8.61 8.99 -4.55
C TYR A 14 10.11 9.18 -4.82
N ALA A 15 10.47 9.99 -5.82
CA ALA A 15 11.87 10.23 -6.18
C ALA A 15 12.64 10.88 -5.02
N ILE A 16 12.10 11.96 -4.44
CA ILE A 16 12.71 12.69 -3.32
C ILE A 16 12.92 11.76 -2.12
N LEU A 17 11.89 11.02 -1.71
CA LEU A 17 11.99 10.10 -0.57
C LEU A 17 12.99 8.98 -0.81
N SER A 18 13.09 8.48 -2.04
CA SER A 18 14.06 7.44 -2.39
C SER A 18 15.50 7.92 -2.22
N ILE A 19 15.77 9.18 -2.57
CA ILE A 19 17.09 9.81 -2.44
C ILE A 19 17.36 10.13 -0.96
N LEU A 20 16.42 10.77 -0.26
CA LEU A 20 16.58 11.17 1.14
C LEU A 20 16.82 9.98 2.07
N LEU A 21 16.22 8.83 1.77
CA LEU A 21 16.42 7.60 2.54
C LEU A 21 17.61 6.76 2.05
N ALA A 22 18.43 7.27 1.13
CA ALA A 22 19.58 6.57 0.54
C ALA A 22 19.21 5.21 -0.10
N HIS A 23 18.00 5.10 -0.64
CA HIS A 23 17.52 3.94 -1.38
C HIS A 23 16.94 4.38 -2.73
N PRO A 24 17.78 4.90 -3.65
CA PRO A 24 17.32 5.36 -4.94
C PRO A 24 16.58 4.24 -5.66
N SER A 25 15.39 4.58 -6.16
CA SER A 25 14.50 3.65 -6.83
C SER A 25 13.87 4.37 -8.00
N THR A 26 13.83 3.74 -9.17
CA THR A 26 13.27 4.37 -10.37
C THR A 26 11.83 4.80 -10.10
N PRO A 27 11.50 6.10 -10.26
CA PRO A 27 10.13 6.59 -10.06
C PRO A 27 9.14 5.94 -11.04
N PRO A 28 7.84 5.88 -10.72
CA PRO A 28 6.86 5.40 -11.68
C PRO A 28 6.81 6.35 -12.90
N GLU A 29 6.47 5.79 -14.05
CA GLU A 29 6.39 6.56 -15.31
C GLU A 29 5.06 7.31 -15.40
N LEU A 30 5.07 8.47 -16.07
CA LEU A 30 3.88 9.31 -16.31
C LEU A 30 3.38 9.16 -17.75
N GLY A 31 2.15 9.60 -18.00
CA GLY A 31 1.55 9.63 -19.33
C GLY A 31 1.04 8.27 -19.79
N ASN A 32 1.26 7.88 -21.04
CA ASN A 32 0.59 6.74 -21.67
C ASN A 32 0.70 5.40 -20.90
N LYS A 33 1.75 5.20 -20.10
CA LYS A 33 1.88 3.99 -19.26
C LYS A 33 0.90 3.95 -18.09
N THR A 34 0.50 5.09 -17.53
CA THR A 34 -0.52 5.10 -16.46
C THR A 34 -1.87 4.65 -17.02
N THR A 35 -2.25 5.13 -18.20
CA THR A 35 -3.47 4.67 -18.91
C THR A 35 -3.37 3.20 -19.32
N SER A 36 -2.20 2.74 -19.77
CA SER A 36 -1.98 1.32 -20.11
C SER A 36 -2.15 0.39 -18.90
N ASN A 37 -1.67 0.82 -17.73
CA ASN A 37 -1.84 0.07 -16.48
C ASN A 37 -3.30 -0.01 -16.00
N GLU A 38 -4.16 0.93 -16.39
CA GLU A 38 -5.59 0.86 -16.09
C GLU A 38 -6.35 -0.11 -17.01
N GLY A 39 -5.73 -0.45 -18.14
CA GLY A 39 -6.34 -1.25 -19.21
C GLY A 39 -6.44 -2.75 -18.91
N PHE A 40 -7.00 -3.46 -19.89
CA PHE A 40 -7.28 -4.90 -19.80
C PHE A 40 -6.04 -5.76 -19.53
N GLU A 41 -4.90 -5.44 -20.15
CA GLU A 41 -3.67 -6.26 -20.03
C GLU A 41 -3.17 -6.33 -18.57
N MET A 42 -3.12 -5.19 -17.88
CA MET A 42 -2.70 -5.17 -16.47
C MET A 42 -3.70 -5.91 -15.58
N ARG A 43 -5.01 -5.78 -15.83
CA ARG A 43 -6.04 -6.50 -15.06
C ARG A 43 -5.96 -8.01 -15.25
N GLU A 44 -5.72 -8.47 -16.47
CA GLU A 44 -5.47 -9.87 -16.78
C GLU A 44 -4.23 -10.39 -16.05
N LYS A 45 -3.19 -9.57 -16.02
CA LYS A 45 -1.97 -9.87 -15.29
C LYS A 45 -2.20 -9.94 -13.77
N LEU A 46 -2.94 -9.01 -13.19
CA LEU A 46 -3.33 -9.05 -11.78
C LEU A 46 -4.21 -10.27 -11.47
N ARG A 47 -5.14 -10.61 -12.36
CA ARG A 47 -5.99 -11.80 -12.24
C ARG A 47 -5.17 -13.08 -12.19
N SER A 48 -4.16 -13.23 -13.05
CA SER A 48 -3.25 -14.39 -13.01
C SER A 48 -2.38 -14.44 -11.75
N MET A 49 -2.15 -13.31 -11.08
CA MET A 49 -1.52 -13.23 -9.74
C MET A 49 -2.52 -13.49 -8.59
N GLY A 50 -3.80 -13.72 -8.88
CA GLY A 50 -4.84 -13.86 -7.86
C GLY A 50 -5.23 -12.54 -7.18
N ILE A 51 -5.02 -11.40 -7.84
CA ILE A 51 -5.41 -10.07 -7.36
C ILE A 51 -6.70 -9.65 -8.09
N ALA A 52 -7.78 -9.49 -7.34
CA ALA A 52 -9.05 -9.04 -7.89
C ALA A 52 -9.06 -7.53 -8.13
N THR A 53 -9.67 -7.10 -9.24
CA THR A 53 -9.94 -5.71 -9.58
C THR A 53 -11.41 -5.58 -10.00
N PRO A 54 -12.01 -4.38 -9.96
CA PRO A 54 -13.33 -4.16 -10.56
C PRO A 54 -13.36 -4.59 -12.03
N SER A 55 -14.50 -5.02 -12.53
CA SER A 55 -14.61 -5.35 -13.96
C SER A 55 -14.47 -4.07 -14.79
N LEU A 56 -13.56 -4.08 -15.76
CA LEU A 56 -13.42 -2.96 -16.70
C LEU A 56 -14.51 -3.05 -17.78
N ILE A 57 -15.35 -2.03 -17.88
CA ILE A 57 -16.43 -1.95 -18.87
C ILE A 57 -15.91 -1.26 -20.14
N SER A 58 -15.21 -0.13 -19.98
CA SER A 58 -14.65 0.63 -21.11
C SER A 58 -13.47 1.48 -20.67
N ILE A 59 -12.51 1.69 -21.56
CA ILE A 59 -11.38 2.61 -21.38
C ILE A 59 -11.12 3.38 -22.68
N SER A 60 -10.88 4.69 -22.56
CA SER A 60 -10.37 5.57 -23.61
C SER A 60 -9.39 6.57 -23.00
N ASP A 61 -8.79 7.45 -23.81
CA ASP A 61 -7.77 8.40 -23.37
C ASP A 61 -8.21 9.27 -22.16
N ASN A 62 -9.51 9.59 -22.08
CA ASN A 62 -10.05 10.50 -21.07
C ASN A 62 -11.14 9.85 -20.19
N LEU A 63 -11.47 8.57 -20.38
CA LEU A 63 -12.58 7.92 -19.70
C LEU A 63 -12.21 6.51 -19.25
N LEU A 64 -12.46 6.22 -17.97
CA LEU A 64 -12.39 4.88 -17.40
C LEU A 64 -13.77 4.55 -16.83
N VAL A 65 -14.38 3.46 -17.31
CA VAL A 65 -15.68 2.98 -16.83
C VAL A 65 -15.49 1.59 -16.25
N GLU A 66 -15.79 1.45 -14.97
CA GLU A 66 -15.66 0.20 -14.22
C GLU A 66 -16.99 -0.21 -13.58
N GLU A 67 -17.09 -1.47 -13.21
CA GLU A 67 -18.09 -1.98 -12.29
C GLU A 67 -18.09 -1.16 -10.99
N PHE A 68 -19.29 -0.75 -10.57
CA PHE A 68 -19.49 -0.12 -9.28
C PHE A 68 -19.41 -1.16 -8.15
N VAL A 69 -18.52 -0.91 -7.18
CA VAL A 69 -18.35 -1.77 -6.00
C VAL A 69 -19.06 -1.12 -4.79
N PRO A 70 -20.14 -1.71 -4.25
CA PRO A 70 -21.03 -1.02 -3.32
C PRO A 70 -20.49 -0.87 -1.89
N GLY A 71 -19.52 -1.69 -1.46
CA GLY A 71 -19.01 -1.65 -0.08
C GLY A 71 -18.00 -0.52 0.17
N GLY A 72 -17.74 0.33 -0.82
CA GLY A 72 -16.88 1.51 -0.66
C GLY A 72 -15.41 1.17 -0.49
N ASN A 73 -14.63 2.15 -0.01
CA ASN A 73 -13.20 1.98 0.19
C ASN A 73 -12.86 1.32 1.54
N LEU A 74 -11.69 0.69 1.61
CA LEU A 74 -11.27 -0.09 2.77
C LEU A 74 -11.02 0.78 4.02
N LEU A 75 -10.61 2.06 3.87
CA LEU A 75 -10.45 2.95 5.01
C LEU A 75 -11.77 3.13 5.76
N GLU A 76 -12.85 3.44 5.04
CA GLU A 76 -14.18 3.61 5.63
C GLU A 76 -14.69 2.31 6.27
N ALA A 77 -14.51 1.18 5.58
CA ALA A 77 -14.91 -0.12 6.10
C ALA A 77 -14.17 -0.50 7.40
N LEU A 78 -12.87 -0.23 7.48
CA LEU A 78 -12.08 -0.46 8.69
C LEU A 78 -12.36 0.58 9.79
N SER A 79 -12.71 1.80 9.42
CA SER A 79 -13.08 2.86 10.37
C SER A 79 -14.39 2.52 11.08
N ASN A 80 -15.40 2.10 10.32
CA ASN A 80 -16.76 1.87 10.81
C ASN A 80 -17.00 0.44 11.32
N GLY A 81 -16.15 -0.50 10.95
CA GLY A 81 -16.30 -1.92 11.26
C GLY A 81 -15.29 -2.50 12.25
N SER A 82 -15.50 -3.78 12.56
CA SER A 82 -14.58 -4.63 13.34
C SER A 82 -14.03 -5.81 12.52
N ASN A 83 -14.30 -5.82 11.21
CA ASN A 83 -13.91 -6.91 10.34
C ASN A 83 -12.46 -6.76 9.85
N PHE A 84 -11.52 -7.13 10.71
CA PHE A 84 -10.08 -7.04 10.43
C PHE A 84 -9.59 -8.04 9.38
N SER A 85 -10.42 -9.02 8.97
CA SER A 85 -10.08 -9.92 7.85
C SER A 85 -9.88 -9.17 6.53
N LEU A 86 -10.46 -7.97 6.40
CA LEU A 86 -10.23 -7.10 5.24
C LEU A 86 -8.79 -6.58 5.16
N ALA A 87 -8.17 -6.26 6.31
CA ALA A 87 -6.77 -5.85 6.37
C ALA A 87 -5.84 -7.01 6.02
N PHE A 88 -6.17 -8.23 6.48
CA PHE A 88 -5.47 -9.44 6.09
C PHE A 88 -5.55 -9.69 4.57
N ALA A 89 -6.74 -9.52 3.98
CA ALA A 89 -6.92 -9.64 2.53
C ALA A 89 -6.13 -8.58 1.73
N ALA A 90 -6.07 -7.34 2.22
CA ALA A 90 -5.19 -6.31 1.63
C ALA A 90 -3.71 -6.71 1.71
N GLY A 91 -3.28 -7.28 2.84
CA GLY A 91 -1.94 -7.84 3.02
C GLY A 91 -1.63 -8.93 1.99
N ILE A 92 -2.56 -9.87 1.76
CA ILE A 92 -2.45 -10.90 0.73
C ILE A 92 -2.24 -10.28 -0.65
N ILE A 93 -3.05 -9.28 -1.02
CA ILE A 93 -2.95 -8.61 -2.33
C ILE A 93 -1.57 -7.97 -2.51
N THR A 94 -1.09 -7.21 -1.52
CA THR A 94 0.24 -6.59 -1.56
C THR A 94 1.35 -7.65 -1.61
N GLY A 95 1.22 -8.73 -0.84
CA GLY A 95 2.17 -9.84 -0.82
C GLY A 95 2.28 -10.57 -2.17
N ARG A 96 1.14 -10.86 -2.82
CA ARG A 96 1.07 -11.47 -4.16
C ARG A 96 1.73 -10.61 -5.22
N LEU A 97 1.48 -9.30 -5.19
CA LEU A 97 2.07 -8.37 -6.14
C LEU A 97 3.60 -8.35 -5.99
N HIS A 98 4.10 -8.19 -4.76
CA HIS A 98 5.53 -8.15 -4.46
C HIS A 98 6.23 -9.46 -4.80
N LYS A 99 5.60 -10.60 -4.51
CA LYS A 99 6.09 -11.94 -4.89
C LYS A 99 6.22 -12.08 -6.40
N SER A 100 5.31 -11.47 -7.15
CA SER A 100 5.30 -11.49 -8.62
C SER A 100 6.26 -10.48 -9.25
N GLY A 101 6.98 -9.70 -8.44
CA GLY A 101 8.02 -8.77 -8.90
C GLY A 101 7.53 -7.35 -9.17
N TYR A 102 6.35 -6.99 -8.70
CA TYR A 102 5.71 -5.69 -8.93
C TYR A 102 5.51 -4.91 -7.62
N SER A 103 5.31 -3.60 -7.74
CA SER A 103 4.91 -2.69 -6.67
C SER A 103 3.78 -1.77 -7.16
N PHE A 104 2.85 -1.40 -6.29
CA PHE A 104 1.76 -0.48 -6.58
C PHE A 104 2.21 0.98 -6.65
N THR A 105 3.23 1.35 -5.87
CA THR A 105 3.68 2.71 -5.60
C THR A 105 2.66 3.57 -4.82
N ASP A 106 1.38 3.51 -5.16
CA ASP A 106 0.28 4.19 -4.46
C ASP A 106 -0.66 3.19 -3.76
N ASN A 107 -0.20 2.57 -2.68
CA ASN A 107 -0.88 1.47 -2.00
C ASN A 107 -1.70 1.93 -0.77
N LYS A 108 -2.30 3.12 -0.83
CA LYS A 108 -3.20 3.64 0.22
C LYS A 108 -4.39 2.69 0.44
N SER A 109 -4.89 2.60 1.67
CA SER A 109 -6.08 1.80 1.98
C SER A 109 -7.32 2.23 1.18
N GLN A 110 -7.44 3.52 0.84
CA GLN A 110 -8.51 4.05 -0.01
C GLN A 110 -8.53 3.45 -1.42
N ASN A 111 -7.39 2.95 -1.91
CA ASN A 111 -7.29 2.35 -3.23
C ASN A 111 -7.60 0.82 -3.19
N PHE A 112 -8.19 0.35 -2.10
CA PHE A 112 -8.80 -0.97 -1.98
C PHE A 112 -10.31 -0.79 -1.80
N LEU A 113 -11.10 -1.56 -2.56
CA LEU A 113 -12.56 -1.55 -2.49
C LEU A 113 -13.06 -2.81 -1.80
N VAL A 114 -14.13 -2.67 -1.03
CA VAL A 114 -14.79 -3.79 -0.33
C VAL A 114 -16.00 -4.22 -1.15
N GLY A 115 -15.94 -5.43 -1.70
CA GLY A 115 -17.04 -6.02 -2.46
C GLY A 115 -18.01 -6.82 -1.61
N SER A 116 -18.80 -7.68 -2.26
CA SER A 116 -19.64 -8.72 -1.64
C SER A 116 -18.82 -9.54 -0.62
N PRO A 117 -19.45 -10.07 0.44
CA PRO A 117 -18.86 -10.12 1.78
C PRO A 117 -17.43 -10.66 1.82
N ASN A 118 -16.53 -9.83 2.39
CA ASN A 118 -15.10 -10.11 2.61
C ASN A 118 -14.21 -10.14 1.36
N LYS A 119 -14.71 -9.76 0.18
CA LYS A 119 -13.86 -9.60 -1.00
C LYS A 119 -13.21 -8.22 -0.98
N VAL A 120 -11.88 -8.18 -1.04
CA VAL A 120 -11.12 -6.95 -1.24
C VAL A 120 -10.63 -6.90 -2.69
N LEU A 121 -10.86 -5.78 -3.36
CA LEU A 121 -10.45 -5.53 -4.74
C LEU A 121 -9.46 -4.37 -4.78
N ARG A 122 -8.48 -4.44 -5.68
CA ARG A 122 -7.57 -3.32 -5.96
C ARG A 122 -8.17 -2.45 -7.07
N THR A 123 -8.21 -1.14 -6.86
CA THR A 123 -8.52 -0.12 -7.89
C THR A 123 -7.33 0.83 -8.04
N ASP A 124 -7.36 1.81 -8.94
CA ASP A 124 -6.27 2.77 -9.17
C ASP A 124 -4.92 2.07 -9.40
N LEU A 125 -4.77 1.57 -10.63
CA LEU A 125 -3.69 0.69 -11.09
C LEU A 125 -2.57 1.48 -11.77
N ALA A 126 -2.79 2.77 -12.06
CA ALA A 126 -1.94 3.66 -12.83
C ALA A 126 -0.43 3.52 -12.55
N PHE A 127 -0.04 3.40 -11.27
CA PHE A 127 1.37 3.41 -10.86
C PHE A 127 2.01 2.03 -10.63
N ILE A 128 1.32 0.95 -11.02
CA ILE A 128 1.89 -0.40 -10.95
C ILE A 128 3.12 -0.49 -11.84
N LYS A 129 4.23 -0.99 -11.28
CA LYS A 129 5.48 -1.16 -12.03
C LYS A 129 6.21 -2.41 -11.59
N LYS A 130 7.02 -2.95 -12.51
CA LYS A 130 7.97 -4.03 -12.20
C LYS A 130 9.12 -3.43 -11.40
N ASN A 131 9.06 -3.53 -10.07
CA ASN A 131 10.08 -3.02 -9.18
C ASN A 131 10.09 -3.83 -7.89
N VAL A 132 11.22 -4.44 -7.58
CA VAL A 132 11.41 -5.30 -6.40
C VAL A 132 12.33 -4.68 -5.35
N SER A 133 12.68 -3.41 -5.51
CA SER A 133 13.57 -2.71 -4.57
C SER A 133 12.96 -2.68 -3.17
N VAL A 134 13.83 -2.70 -2.16
CA VAL A 134 13.43 -2.56 -0.74
C VAL A 134 12.59 -1.30 -0.56
N PHE A 135 12.98 -0.20 -1.19
CA PHE A 135 12.24 1.07 -1.15
C PHE A 135 10.83 0.93 -1.72
N ALA A 136 10.66 0.39 -2.93
CA ALA A 136 9.33 0.27 -3.55
C ALA A 136 8.38 -0.57 -2.70
N LYS A 137 8.84 -1.73 -2.20
CA LYS A 137 8.05 -2.56 -1.29
C LYS A 137 7.73 -1.86 0.03
N SER A 138 8.68 -1.07 0.55
CA SER A 138 8.50 -0.30 1.77
C SER A 138 7.51 0.86 1.59
N MET A 139 7.49 1.49 0.41
CA MET A 139 6.53 2.53 0.06
C MET A 139 5.11 1.97 0.02
N ASP A 140 4.91 0.78 -0.55
CA ASP A 140 3.59 0.15 -0.59
C ASP A 140 3.07 -0.19 0.80
N ILE A 141 3.92 -0.78 1.65
CA ILE A 141 3.53 -1.13 3.02
C ILE A 141 3.35 0.13 3.87
N GLY A 142 4.27 1.08 3.74
CA GLY A 142 4.24 2.34 4.50
C GLY A 142 3.05 3.23 4.12
N SER A 143 2.69 3.32 2.84
CA SER A 143 1.52 4.08 2.39
C SER A 143 0.21 3.46 2.84
N PHE A 144 0.09 2.13 2.80
CA PHE A 144 -1.08 1.41 3.33
C PHE A 144 -1.27 1.73 4.83
N LEU A 145 -0.25 1.45 5.65
CA LEU A 145 -0.33 1.68 7.09
C LEU A 145 -0.46 3.17 7.42
N GLY A 146 0.21 4.04 6.66
CA GLY A 146 0.19 5.48 6.86
C GLY A 146 -1.20 6.06 6.67
N SER A 147 -1.96 5.53 5.71
CA SER A 147 -3.34 5.92 5.46
C SER A 147 -4.33 5.52 6.57
N LEU A 148 -3.92 4.64 7.48
CA LEU A 148 -4.74 4.11 8.57
C LEU A 148 -4.34 4.66 9.94
N LEU A 149 -3.32 5.52 10.01
CA LEU A 149 -2.83 6.09 11.28
C LEU A 149 -3.86 6.97 12.00
N CYS A 150 -4.94 7.37 11.31
CA CYS A 150 -6.03 8.13 11.91
C CYS A 150 -6.92 7.31 12.85
N LEU A 151 -6.86 5.98 12.76
CA LEU A 151 -7.69 5.07 13.54
C LEU A 151 -7.29 5.04 15.02
N ASP A 152 -8.25 4.63 15.86
CA ASP A 152 -7.99 4.35 17.28
C ASP A 152 -6.84 3.37 17.46
N ILE A 153 -6.02 3.60 18.49
CA ILE A 153 -4.79 2.87 18.74
C ILE A 153 -4.95 1.34 18.79
N GLY A 154 -6.00 0.87 19.48
CA GLY A 154 -6.30 -0.56 19.59
C GLY A 154 -6.70 -1.15 18.24
N LYS A 155 -7.48 -0.39 17.47
CA LYS A 155 -7.95 -0.79 16.14
C LYS A 155 -6.81 -0.82 15.13
N TYR A 156 -5.99 0.23 15.08
CA TYR A 156 -4.81 0.32 14.23
C TYR A 156 -3.86 -0.87 14.46
N LYS A 157 -3.58 -1.21 15.71
CA LYS A 157 -2.66 -2.32 16.04
C LYS A 157 -3.18 -3.69 15.55
N VAL A 158 -4.48 -3.95 15.68
CA VAL A 158 -5.08 -5.19 15.19
C VAL A 158 -5.03 -5.24 13.67
N ILE A 159 -5.32 -4.12 12.99
CA ILE A 159 -5.24 -3.98 11.54
C ILE A 159 -3.82 -4.17 11.02
N GLU A 160 -2.83 -3.54 11.67
CA GLU A 160 -1.41 -3.67 11.32
C GLU A 160 -0.96 -5.14 11.38
N ASN A 161 -1.28 -5.83 12.48
CA ASN A 161 -0.92 -7.23 12.63
C ASN A 161 -1.61 -8.11 11.57
N ALA A 162 -2.92 -7.91 11.34
CA ALA A 162 -3.66 -8.64 10.33
C ALA A 162 -3.08 -8.43 8.91
N PHE A 163 -2.73 -7.19 8.56
CA PHE A 163 -2.08 -6.88 7.30
C PHE A 163 -0.71 -7.57 7.16
N TYR A 164 0.13 -7.52 8.20
CA TYR A 164 1.43 -8.18 8.18
C TYR A 164 1.32 -9.70 8.06
N GLU A 165 0.37 -10.33 8.75
CA GLU A 165 0.09 -11.76 8.62
C GLU A 165 -0.33 -12.11 7.20
N GLY A 166 -1.25 -11.34 6.61
CA GLY A 166 -1.69 -11.52 5.23
C GLY A 166 -0.54 -11.37 4.23
N TYR A 167 0.28 -10.32 4.39
CA TYR A 167 1.46 -10.08 3.56
C TYR A 167 2.46 -11.24 3.64
N TYR A 168 2.82 -11.66 4.86
CA TYR A 168 3.78 -12.73 5.08
C TYR A 168 3.28 -14.07 4.53
N SER A 169 1.98 -14.32 4.60
CA SER A 169 1.37 -15.56 4.08
C SER A 169 1.68 -15.79 2.59
N GLU A 170 1.80 -14.71 1.81
CA GLU A 170 2.05 -14.75 0.37
C GLU A 170 3.50 -14.47 0.02
N ALA A 171 4.07 -13.37 0.52
CA ALA A 171 5.43 -12.94 0.18
C ALA A 171 6.52 -13.86 0.76
N LYS A 172 6.24 -14.55 1.87
CA LYS A 172 7.19 -15.39 2.63
C LYS A 172 8.49 -14.66 3.01
N THR A 173 8.45 -13.34 3.10
CA THR A 173 9.57 -12.48 3.49
C THR A 173 9.13 -11.54 4.60
N SER A 174 10.07 -11.12 5.45
CA SER A 174 9.83 -10.10 6.45
C SER A 174 9.42 -8.76 5.80
N ILE A 175 8.76 -7.93 6.60
CA ILE A 175 8.42 -6.57 6.22
C ILE A 175 9.72 -5.76 6.06
N PRO A 176 9.92 -5.09 4.91
CA PRO A 176 11.04 -4.18 4.70
C PRO A 176 11.14 -3.10 5.78
N TYR A 177 12.35 -2.87 6.31
CA TYR A 177 12.56 -1.99 7.47
C TYR A 177 12.23 -0.51 7.20
N LEU A 178 12.32 -0.03 5.95
CA LEU A 178 11.99 1.36 5.61
C LEU A 178 10.48 1.62 5.65
N SER A 179 9.64 0.59 5.73
CA SER A 179 8.19 0.78 5.78
C SER A 179 7.75 1.60 6.99
N ILE A 180 8.43 1.49 8.13
CA ILE A 180 8.12 2.24 9.36
C ILE A 180 8.41 3.74 9.21
N PRO A 181 9.64 4.19 8.84
CA PRO A 181 9.88 5.62 8.64
C PRO A 181 9.02 6.18 7.51
N LEU A 182 8.80 5.43 6.42
CA LEU A 182 7.92 5.85 5.33
C LEU A 182 6.47 6.00 5.77
N ARG A 183 5.95 5.06 6.56
CA ARG A 183 4.63 5.19 7.19
C ARG A 183 4.52 6.47 7.99
N ASN A 184 5.52 6.80 8.80
CA ASN A 184 5.49 8.00 9.64
C ASN A 184 5.49 9.28 8.80
N ILE A 185 6.33 9.34 7.75
CA ILE A 185 6.41 10.48 6.82
C ILE A 185 5.10 10.65 6.04
N ILE A 186 4.61 9.56 5.45
CA ILE A 186 3.38 9.58 4.63
C ILE A 186 2.16 9.84 5.53
N GLY A 187 2.14 9.22 6.71
CA GLY A 187 1.11 9.38 7.72
C GLY A 187 0.84 10.81 8.13
N PHE A 188 1.90 11.61 8.25
CA PHE A 188 1.81 13.05 8.51
C PHE A 188 1.01 13.78 7.43
N GLY A 189 1.18 13.39 6.16
CA GLY A 189 0.46 13.98 5.03
C GLY A 189 -0.97 13.44 4.81
N LEU A 190 -1.29 12.26 5.37
CA LEU A 190 -2.57 11.57 5.12
C LEU A 190 -3.55 11.59 6.31
N SER A 191 -3.08 11.79 7.54
CA SER A 191 -3.95 11.77 8.73
C SER A 191 -4.18 13.16 9.31
N LEU A 192 -5.45 13.61 9.32
CA LEU A 192 -5.88 14.84 9.98
C LEU A 192 -6.30 14.65 11.46
N SER A 193 -6.28 13.42 11.97
CA SER A 193 -6.65 13.14 13.37
C SER A 193 -5.56 13.57 14.38
N SER A 194 -5.79 13.47 15.68
CA SER A 194 -4.71 13.51 16.70
C SER A 194 -4.10 12.13 16.99
N ASN A 195 -4.80 11.05 16.60
CA ASN A 195 -4.42 9.66 16.87
C ASN A 195 -3.14 9.24 16.15
N TRP A 196 -2.79 9.85 15.02
CA TRP A 196 -1.57 9.48 14.29
C TRP A 196 -0.30 9.70 15.10
N ILE A 197 -0.25 10.75 15.93
CA ILE A 197 0.91 11.03 16.80
C ILE A 197 1.15 9.82 17.71
N ILE A 198 0.08 9.37 18.37
CA ILE A 198 0.12 8.25 19.30
C ILE A 198 0.53 6.96 18.57
N ASN A 199 -0.06 6.68 17.40
CA ASN A 199 0.25 5.50 16.61
C ASN A 199 1.70 5.50 16.07
N VAL A 200 2.24 6.66 15.69
CA VAL A 200 3.65 6.82 15.28
C VAL A 200 4.61 6.49 16.43
N PHE A 201 4.32 6.98 17.64
CA PHE A 201 5.19 6.79 18.79
C PHE A 201 5.17 5.37 19.36
N GLN A 202 4.09 4.59 19.20
CA GLN A 202 4.04 3.20 19.69
C GLN A 202 5.11 2.28 19.09
N ASP A 203 5.47 2.48 17.83
CA ASP A 203 6.44 1.62 17.13
C ASP A 203 7.90 1.93 17.44
N SER A 204 8.19 3.10 18.02
CA SER A 204 9.51 3.40 18.55
C SER A 204 9.92 2.40 19.64
N VAL A 205 8.95 1.87 20.39
CA VAL A 205 9.14 0.83 21.42
C VAL A 205 9.30 -0.56 20.79
N LYS A 206 8.60 -0.85 19.68
CA LYS A 206 8.65 -2.13 18.95
C LYS A 206 9.94 -2.29 18.13
N LEU A 207 10.50 -1.20 17.58
CA LEU A 207 11.83 -1.16 16.96
C LEU A 207 12.94 -1.51 17.96
N MET A 208 12.80 -1.09 19.23
CA MET A 208 13.74 -1.47 20.29
C MET A 208 13.60 -2.95 20.70
N LEU A 209 12.39 -3.52 20.68
CA LEU A 209 12.15 -4.92 21.03
C LEU A 209 12.46 -5.90 19.89
N ASN A 210 12.20 -5.55 18.63
CA ASN A 210 12.48 -6.39 17.47
C ASN A 210 13.99 -6.49 17.14
N ARG A 211 14.80 -5.50 17.53
CA ARG A 211 16.27 -5.64 17.55
C ARG A 211 16.74 -6.83 18.41
N ARG A 212 16.01 -7.18 19.47
CA ARG A 212 16.34 -8.32 20.34
C ARG A 212 15.78 -9.66 19.87
N LYS A 213 14.68 -9.67 19.09
CA LYS A 213 14.00 -10.92 18.68
C LYS A 213 14.43 -11.47 17.32
N PHE A 214 15.02 -10.66 16.43
CA PHE A 214 15.39 -11.07 15.07
C PHE A 214 16.88 -10.97 14.73
N GLY A 215 17.77 -11.01 15.73
CA GLY A 215 19.19 -11.31 15.50
C GLY A 215 19.89 -10.40 14.48
N PHE A 216 19.80 -9.08 14.64
CA PHE A 216 20.73 -8.19 13.95
C PHE A 216 22.08 -8.24 14.66
N SER A 217 22.91 -9.23 14.29
CA SER A 217 24.36 -9.14 14.56
C SER A 217 24.94 -8.16 13.56
N VAL A 218 25.11 -6.90 14.00
CA VAL A 218 26.07 -6.02 13.36
C VAL A 218 27.43 -6.49 13.87
N LYS A 219 28.18 -7.22 13.05
CA LYS A 219 29.62 -7.26 13.24
C LYS A 219 30.13 -5.87 12.89
N SER A 220 30.50 -5.12 13.92
CA SER A 220 31.33 -3.94 13.78
C SER A 220 32.65 -4.33 13.10
N PRO A 221 33.25 -3.46 12.28
CA PRO A 221 34.59 -3.66 11.77
C PRO A 221 35.62 -3.79 12.90
#